data_AF-A0A960TEG2-F1
#
_entry.id   AF-A0A960TEG2-F1
#
_cell.length_a   1.000
_cell.length_b   1.000
_cell.length_c   1.000
_cell.angle_alpha   90.00
_cell.angle_beta   90.00
_cell.angle_gamma   90.00
#
_symmetry.space_group_name_H-M   'P 1'
#
loop_
_entity.id
_entity.type
_entity.pdbx_description
1 polymer ?
#
loop_
_entity_poly.entity_id
_entity_poly.type
_entity_poly.pdbx_seq_one_letter_code
_entity_poly.pdbx_strand_id
1 'polypeptide(L)'
;GFYIQREAYWLFMDSPGKKGENRDRHVLIHWPDGSSTTSRFTWYGKGTRSEYRLTQGFHFLDENNTGDLLILACIGDGEFLGYLLSGEESMEAFFQELSLNPSDSGKAYSIQDGEILLPGIQTSEEQTFEHALREALQEYLAPDAPFPAAEKLGSLARLQCEAYFRMDGMALDDKILKWIDMEYRIFRWLEGRKYGAYLNQGFPTLEDMIQLSLTILNRRKSRAGYGLELHLSALFASCGLAFSSQAKTEGSKKPDFIFPSQQDYADPDFPATRLTFLGVKTTCKDRWRQILSEADRIETKHLFTLQQGISRSQLAEMKEAGVQLVVPRPYHRLFPEKERKDLMTLEAFVREIQSKDSQEMLFR
;
A
#
# COMPACT_ATOMS: atom_id res chain seq x y z
N GLY A 1 9.63 21.10 0.87
CA GLY A 1 8.17 21.21 0.96
C GLY A 1 7.53 19.99 0.36
N PHE A 2 6.48 19.49 1.01
CA PHE A 2 5.79 18.26 0.65
C PHE A 2 5.24 18.34 -0.78
N TYR A 3 5.47 17.31 -1.57
CA TYR A 3 4.85 17.18 -2.89
C TYR A 3 3.35 16.90 -2.70
N ILE A 4 2.51 17.54 -3.51
CA ILE A 4 1.07 17.34 -3.50
C ILE A 4 0.63 16.93 -4.91
N GLN A 5 -0.18 15.88 -5.01
CA GLN A 5 -0.68 15.41 -6.31
C GLN A 5 -1.49 16.49 -7.02
N ARG A 6 -1.45 16.49 -8.36
CA ARG A 6 -2.06 17.55 -9.17
C ARG A 6 -3.58 17.53 -9.08
N GLU A 7 -4.12 16.33 -8.94
CA GLU A 7 -5.53 16.01 -8.84
C GLU A 7 -6.13 16.53 -7.53
N ALA A 8 -5.31 16.81 -6.51
CA ALA A 8 -5.73 17.32 -5.22
C ALA A 8 -6.01 18.84 -5.20
N TYR A 9 -5.83 19.54 -6.32
CA TYR A 9 -5.87 21.01 -6.36
C TYR A 9 -7.17 21.57 -5.76
N TRP A 10 -8.30 20.89 -5.94
CA TRP A 10 -9.62 21.33 -5.48
C TRP A 10 -9.71 21.49 -3.94
N LEU A 11 -8.79 20.89 -3.18
CA LEU A 11 -8.72 21.07 -1.72
C LEU A 11 -8.18 22.44 -1.31
N PHE A 12 -7.35 23.07 -2.14
CA PHE A 12 -6.57 24.24 -1.74
C PHE A 12 -6.46 25.32 -2.82
N MET A 13 -6.91 25.08 -4.05
CA MET A 13 -6.98 26.04 -5.15
C MET A 13 -8.39 26.05 -5.75
N ASP A 14 -8.80 27.20 -6.27
CA ASP A 14 -10.03 27.40 -7.04
C ASP A 14 -10.00 26.79 -8.45
N SER A 15 -8.81 26.62 -9.04
CA SER A 15 -8.64 26.07 -10.38
C SER A 15 -7.30 25.34 -10.51
N PRO A 16 -7.18 24.37 -11.43
CA PRO A 16 -5.92 23.66 -11.64
C PRO A 16 -4.85 24.61 -12.21
N GLY A 17 -3.62 24.46 -11.72
CA GLY A 17 -2.47 25.24 -12.12
C GLY A 17 -2.09 24.98 -13.58
N LYS A 18 -1.71 26.06 -14.28
CA LYS A 18 -1.39 26.02 -15.71
C LYS A 18 0.11 26.06 -15.94
N LYS A 19 0.59 25.41 -17.00
CA LYS A 19 2.00 25.48 -17.38
C LYS A 19 2.33 26.91 -17.85
N GLY A 20 3.48 27.43 -17.45
CA GLY A 20 3.93 28.80 -17.75
C GLY A 20 3.74 29.80 -16.61
N GLU A 21 2.95 29.45 -15.58
CA GLU A 21 2.74 30.30 -14.42
C GLU A 21 3.15 29.62 -13.11
N ASN A 22 3.42 30.43 -12.09
CA ASN A 22 3.44 29.97 -10.71
C ASN A 22 2.23 30.61 -10.02
N ARG A 23 1.62 29.86 -9.11
CA ARG A 23 0.49 30.34 -8.32
C ARG A 23 0.62 29.81 -6.91
N ASP A 24 0.25 30.61 -5.93
CA ASP A 24 0.29 30.19 -4.54
C ASP A 24 -0.95 30.64 -3.76
N ARG A 25 -1.19 29.95 -2.66
CA ARG A 25 -2.24 30.26 -1.71
C ARG A 25 -1.73 29.98 -0.29
N HIS A 26 -1.89 30.97 0.58
CA HIS A 26 -1.64 30.79 2.00
C HIS A 26 -2.83 30.09 2.67
N VAL A 27 -2.52 29.21 3.62
CA VAL A 27 -3.48 28.43 4.39
C VAL A 27 -3.05 28.39 5.85
N LEU A 28 -4.00 28.19 6.75
CA LEU A 28 -3.76 27.97 8.16
C LEU A 28 -3.90 26.47 8.45
N ILE A 29 -2.90 25.88 9.11
CA ILE A 29 -2.94 24.48 9.56
C ILE A 29 -2.90 24.48 11.08
N HIS A 30 -3.93 23.91 11.70
CA HIS A 30 -4.04 23.72 13.15
C HIS A 30 -3.52 22.33 13.53
N TRP A 31 -2.74 22.27 14.61
CA TRP A 31 -2.11 21.04 15.09
C TRP A 31 -2.71 20.59 16.42
N PRO A 32 -2.58 19.29 16.79
CA PRO A 32 -3.21 18.75 17.99
C PRO A 32 -2.68 19.34 19.31
N ASP A 33 -1.47 19.92 19.30
CA ASP A 33 -0.86 20.60 20.45
C ASP A 33 -1.42 22.02 20.70
N GLY A 34 -2.42 22.43 19.90
CA GLY A 34 -3.03 23.76 19.94
C GLY A 34 -2.26 24.82 19.18
N SER A 35 -1.10 24.47 18.59
CA SER A 35 -0.36 25.39 17.73
C SER A 35 -1.01 25.52 16.36
N SER A 36 -0.63 26.55 15.61
CA SER A 36 -1.07 26.74 14.23
C SER A 36 0.05 27.29 13.39
N THR A 37 0.08 26.89 12.13
CA THR A 37 1.14 27.27 11.18
C THR A 37 0.53 27.91 9.94
N THR A 38 1.07 29.06 9.56
CA THR A 38 0.76 29.66 8.26
C THR A 38 1.61 28.96 7.21
N SER A 39 0.96 28.12 6.40
CA SER A 39 1.58 27.34 5.34
C SER A 39 1.18 27.89 3.97
N ARG A 40 1.86 27.43 2.93
CA ARG A 40 1.63 27.89 1.57
C ARG A 40 1.65 26.74 0.57
N PHE A 41 0.51 26.53 -0.09
CA PHE A 41 0.44 25.70 -1.28
C PHE A 41 0.95 26.51 -2.47
N THR A 42 1.83 25.92 -3.28
CA THR A 42 2.41 26.57 -4.45
C THR A 42 2.40 25.63 -5.65
N TRP A 43 1.76 26.06 -6.72
CA TRP A 43 1.92 25.54 -8.07
C TRP A 43 3.23 26.07 -8.68
N TYR A 44 4.10 25.15 -9.07
CA TYR A 44 5.30 25.45 -9.84
C TYR A 44 5.10 24.97 -11.28
N GLY A 45 4.67 25.86 -12.17
CA GLY A 45 4.43 25.58 -13.59
C GLY A 45 5.43 26.23 -14.55
N LYS A 46 6.42 26.97 -14.05
CA LYS A 46 7.49 27.58 -14.86
C LYS A 46 8.68 26.63 -15.07
N GLY A 47 9.35 26.78 -16.23
CA GLY A 47 10.50 25.96 -16.60
C GLY A 47 10.11 24.51 -16.86
N THR A 48 10.83 23.58 -16.24
CA THR A 48 10.56 22.13 -16.34
C THR A 48 9.57 21.62 -15.28
N ARG A 49 9.20 22.45 -14.30
CA ARG A 49 8.35 22.04 -13.18
C ARG A 49 6.86 22.08 -13.56
N SER A 50 6.11 21.14 -12.99
CA SER A 50 4.66 20.99 -13.19
C SER A 50 4.06 20.25 -11.99
N GLU A 51 4.18 20.83 -10.80
CA GLU A 51 3.85 20.18 -9.53
C GLU A 51 3.32 21.17 -8.49
N TYR A 52 2.50 20.67 -7.55
CA TYR A 52 2.16 21.40 -6.34
C TYR A 52 3.09 21.03 -5.20
N ARG A 53 3.38 22.00 -4.33
CA ARG A 53 4.03 21.74 -3.06
C ARG A 53 3.39 22.52 -1.93
N LEU A 54 3.38 21.92 -0.75
CA LEU A 54 3.10 22.59 0.51
C LEU A 54 4.43 23.00 1.17
N THR A 55 4.55 24.27 1.53
CA THR A 55 5.78 24.92 2.01
C THR A 55 5.48 25.85 3.18
N GLN A 56 6.50 26.26 3.93
CA GLN A 56 6.40 27.15 5.12
C GLN A 56 5.66 26.54 6.31
N GLY A 57 6.07 26.87 7.54
CA GLY A 57 5.38 26.40 8.74
C GLY A 57 5.68 24.96 9.18
N PHE A 58 6.61 24.24 8.53
CA PHE A 58 6.93 22.85 8.88
C PHE A 58 8.24 22.75 9.64
N HIS A 59 8.18 22.31 10.90
CA HIS A 59 9.34 21.80 11.63
C HIS A 59 9.67 20.35 11.26
N PHE A 60 8.75 19.67 10.55
CA PHE A 60 8.79 18.24 10.24
C PHE A 60 9.47 17.89 8.89
N LEU A 61 10.30 18.80 8.35
CA LEU A 61 11.01 18.57 7.08
C LEU A 61 12.41 17.95 7.28
N ASP A 62 12.70 17.46 8.48
CA ASP A 62 13.95 16.76 8.76
C ASP A 62 13.95 15.31 8.23
N GLU A 63 15.13 14.70 8.17
CA GLU A 63 15.27 13.32 7.68
C GLU A 63 14.65 12.28 8.63
N ASN A 64 14.45 12.60 9.91
CA ASN A 64 13.88 11.69 10.91
C ASN A 64 12.39 11.44 10.66
N ASN A 65 11.67 12.41 10.10
CA ASN A 65 10.26 12.27 9.72
C ASN A 65 10.07 11.59 8.35
N THR A 66 11.13 11.05 7.72
CA THR A 66 10.97 10.35 6.43
C THR A 66 10.15 9.08 6.60
N GLY A 67 9.09 8.96 5.79
CA GLY A 67 8.14 7.85 5.86
C GLY A 67 7.07 8.02 6.94
N ASP A 68 7.02 9.16 7.64
CA ASP A 68 5.88 9.53 8.48
C ASP A 68 4.67 9.88 7.62
N LEU A 69 3.48 9.66 8.17
CA LEU A 69 2.23 9.98 7.51
C LEU A 69 1.76 11.38 7.92
N LEU A 70 1.84 12.33 6.98
CA LEU A 70 1.20 13.64 7.10
C LEU A 70 -0.24 13.56 6.60
N ILE A 71 -1.18 13.94 7.47
CA ILE A 71 -2.62 14.02 7.18
C ILE A 71 -3.02 15.49 7.21
N LEU A 72 -3.72 15.92 6.17
CA LEU A 72 -4.30 17.26 6.06
C LEU A 72 -5.80 17.14 5.80
N ALA A 73 -6.61 17.58 6.75
CA ALA A 73 -8.06 17.62 6.61
C ALA A 73 -8.52 19.06 6.41
N CYS A 74 -9.13 19.37 5.27
CA CYS A 74 -9.70 20.68 5.00
C CYS A 74 -11.00 20.84 5.82
N ILE A 75 -11.05 21.86 6.68
CA ILE A 75 -12.20 22.14 7.55
C ILE A 75 -12.93 23.42 7.19
N GLY A 76 -12.34 24.25 6.33
CA GLY A 76 -12.86 25.53 5.91
C GLY A 76 -12.02 26.12 4.78
N ASP A 77 -12.45 27.27 4.24
CA ASP A 77 -11.74 27.90 3.14
C ASP A 77 -10.34 28.36 3.56
N GLY A 78 -9.32 27.62 3.15
CA GLY A 78 -7.93 27.88 3.56
C GLY A 78 -7.58 27.46 4.98
N GLU A 79 -8.43 26.68 5.65
CA GLU A 79 -8.20 26.16 7.01
C GLU A 79 -8.13 24.64 7.02
N PHE A 80 -7.11 24.10 7.69
CA PHE A 80 -6.82 22.68 7.75
C PHE A 80 -6.52 22.21 9.17
N LEU A 81 -6.87 20.97 9.48
CA LEU A 81 -6.26 20.20 10.57
C LEU A 81 -5.08 19.42 10.02
N GLY A 82 -3.93 19.49 10.71
CA GLY A 82 -2.73 18.74 10.40
C GLY A 82 -2.45 17.67 11.45
N TYR A 83 -2.10 16.47 11.03
CA TYR A 83 -1.60 15.40 11.91
C TYR A 83 -0.34 14.80 11.31
N LEU A 84 0.65 14.50 12.15
CA LEU A 84 1.85 13.77 11.77
C LEU A 84 1.93 12.48 12.58
N LEU A 85 1.85 11.34 11.89
CA LEU A 85 1.96 10.02 12.52
C LEU A 85 3.31 9.41 12.16
N SER A 86 4.19 9.27 13.14
CA SER A 86 5.52 8.69 12.95
C SER A 86 5.57 7.20 13.30
N GLY A 87 4.68 6.73 14.17
CA GLY A 87 4.60 5.35 14.62
C GLY A 87 3.92 4.43 13.60
N GLU A 88 4.48 3.25 13.39
CA GLU A 88 3.90 2.25 12.47
C GLU A 88 2.49 1.82 12.88
N GLU A 89 2.27 1.62 14.18
CA GLU A 89 0.96 1.22 14.72
C GLU A 89 -0.10 2.30 14.52
N SER A 90 0.24 3.59 14.72
CA SER A 90 -0.69 4.68 14.51
C SER A 90 -0.98 4.92 13.02
N MET A 91 0.04 4.80 12.15
CA MET A 91 -0.16 4.85 10.70
C MET A 91 -1.05 3.72 10.21
N GLU A 92 -0.78 2.48 10.64
CA GLU A 92 -1.61 1.33 10.29
C GLU A 92 -3.03 1.46 10.84
N ALA A 93 -3.20 1.93 12.08
CA ALA A 93 -4.52 2.17 12.65
C ALA A 93 -5.30 3.20 11.81
N PHE A 94 -4.66 4.31 11.43
CA PHE A 94 -5.28 5.33 10.57
C PHE A 94 -5.69 4.76 9.21
N PHE A 95 -4.79 4.03 8.55
CA PHE A 95 -5.09 3.36 7.29
C PHE A 95 -6.24 2.34 7.47
N GLN A 96 -6.29 1.59 8.55
CA GLN A 96 -7.35 0.61 8.81
C GLN A 96 -8.70 1.27 9.09
N GLU A 97 -8.73 2.31 9.93
CA GLU A 97 -9.95 3.02 10.32
C GLU A 97 -10.61 3.70 9.13
N LEU A 98 -9.82 4.32 8.24
CA LEU A 98 -10.34 4.92 7.03
C LEU A 98 -10.48 3.94 5.85
N SER A 99 -10.00 2.70 6.03
CA SER A 99 -9.79 1.75 4.94
C SER A 99 -8.98 2.39 3.82
N LEU A 100 -7.74 2.76 4.04
CA LEU A 100 -6.79 3.25 3.05
C LEU A 100 -5.63 2.26 2.97
N ASN A 101 -4.85 2.30 1.89
CA ASN A 101 -3.61 1.55 1.77
C ASN A 101 -2.40 2.48 1.79
N PRO A 102 -1.19 2.02 2.16
CA PRO A 102 0.02 2.85 2.03
C PRO A 102 0.28 3.33 0.60
N SER A 103 -0.17 2.58 -0.41
CA SER A 103 -0.14 2.98 -1.84
C SER A 103 -0.99 4.20 -2.14
N ASP A 104 -1.94 4.55 -1.27
CA ASP A 104 -2.78 5.73 -1.38
C ASP A 104 -2.10 7.01 -0.87
N SER A 105 -0.90 6.90 -0.30
CA SER A 105 -0.14 8.07 0.15
C SER A 105 0.03 9.08 -0.99
N GLY A 106 -0.30 10.34 -0.70
CA GLY A 106 -0.28 11.43 -1.67
C GLY A 106 -1.56 11.61 -2.49
N LYS A 107 -2.55 10.71 -2.40
CA LYS A 107 -3.88 10.91 -3.00
C LYS A 107 -4.74 11.82 -2.11
N ALA A 108 -5.60 12.62 -2.75
CA ALA A 108 -6.62 13.40 -2.06
C ALA A 108 -7.98 12.70 -2.15
N TYR A 109 -8.69 12.66 -1.04
CA TYR A 109 -9.99 12.02 -0.91
C TYR A 109 -11.04 13.06 -0.56
N SER A 110 -12.17 13.00 -1.24
CA SER A 110 -13.38 13.70 -0.80
C SER A 110 -14.10 12.83 0.22
N ILE A 111 -14.65 13.45 1.25
CA ILE A 111 -15.52 12.79 2.21
C ILE A 111 -16.93 13.35 2.02
N GLN A 112 -17.89 12.47 1.76
CA GLN A 112 -19.30 12.82 1.67
C GLN A 112 -20.10 11.89 2.58
N ASP A 113 -20.93 12.45 3.44
CA ASP A 113 -21.75 11.71 4.42
C ASP A 113 -20.94 10.72 5.30
N GLY A 114 -19.69 11.09 5.59
CA GLY A 114 -18.75 10.26 6.37
C GLY A 114 -18.03 9.17 5.56
N GLU A 115 -18.29 9.07 4.25
CA GLU A 115 -17.65 8.10 3.36
C GLU A 115 -16.58 8.71 2.48
N ILE A 116 -15.44 8.03 2.37
CA ILE A 116 -14.38 8.35 1.42
C ILE A 116 -14.84 7.98 0.01
N LEU A 117 -14.88 8.99 -0.87
CA LEU A 117 -15.11 8.82 -2.30
C LEU A 117 -13.79 8.48 -3.01
N LEU A 118 -13.75 7.31 -3.64
CA LEU A 118 -12.57 6.85 -4.38
C LEU A 118 -12.46 7.59 -5.72
N PRO A 119 -11.32 8.21 -6.04
CA PRO A 119 -11.14 8.82 -7.34
C PRO A 119 -11.10 7.76 -8.46
N GLY A 120 -11.74 8.03 -9.59
CA GLY A 120 -11.36 7.45 -10.88
C GLY A 120 -12.06 6.16 -11.34
N ILE A 121 -13.39 6.04 -11.21
CA ILE A 121 -14.14 5.28 -12.23
C ILE A 121 -14.93 6.30 -13.03
N GLN A 122 -14.69 6.39 -14.34
CA GLN A 122 -15.46 7.30 -15.19
C GLN A 122 -16.92 6.83 -15.21
N THR A 123 -17.88 7.75 -15.23
CA THR A 123 -19.32 7.44 -15.04
C THR A 123 -19.89 6.40 -16.01
N SER A 124 -19.33 6.25 -17.21
CA SER A 124 -19.75 5.22 -18.17
C SER A 124 -19.22 3.82 -17.84
N GLU A 125 -18.00 3.72 -17.30
CA GLU A 125 -17.39 2.45 -16.88
C GLU A 125 -17.88 2.02 -15.48
N GLU A 126 -18.34 3.00 -14.68
CA GLU A 126 -18.82 2.78 -13.32
C GLU A 126 -20.07 1.89 -13.28
N GLN A 127 -21.00 2.07 -14.23
CA GLN A 127 -22.20 1.23 -14.30
C GLN A 127 -21.86 -0.21 -14.68
N THR A 128 -20.95 -0.41 -15.64
CA THR A 128 -20.48 -1.74 -16.04
C THR A 128 -19.70 -2.42 -14.91
N PHE A 129 -18.87 -1.65 -14.21
CA PHE A 129 -18.12 -2.13 -13.06
C PHE A 129 -19.05 -2.55 -11.93
N GLU A 130 -20.00 -1.69 -11.54
CA GLU A 130 -20.98 -2.02 -10.52
C GLU A 130 -21.80 -3.25 -10.89
N HIS A 131 -22.24 -3.38 -12.16
CA HIS A 131 -22.96 -4.55 -12.63
C HIS A 131 -22.14 -5.84 -12.44
N ALA A 132 -20.88 -5.83 -12.90
CA ALA A 132 -19.98 -6.97 -12.76
C ALA A 132 -19.75 -7.35 -11.28
N LEU A 133 -19.63 -6.36 -10.38
CA LEU A 133 -19.50 -6.62 -8.94
C LEU A 133 -20.78 -7.18 -8.34
N ARG A 134 -21.96 -6.67 -8.73
CA ARG A 134 -23.25 -7.22 -8.28
C ARG A 134 -23.40 -8.68 -8.67
N GLU A 135 -23.11 -9.02 -9.93
CA GLU A 135 -23.16 -10.41 -10.39
C GLU A 135 -22.18 -11.29 -9.61
N ALA A 136 -20.95 -10.83 -9.41
CA ALA A 136 -19.90 -11.62 -8.76
C ALA A 136 -20.06 -11.76 -7.24
N LEU A 137 -20.75 -10.83 -6.58
CA LEU A 137 -20.80 -10.72 -5.12
C LEU A 137 -22.21 -10.72 -4.52
N GLN A 138 -23.26 -10.95 -5.32
CA GLN A 138 -24.66 -10.91 -4.84
C GLN A 138 -24.92 -11.76 -3.58
N GLU A 139 -24.31 -12.94 -3.49
CA GLU A 139 -24.48 -13.87 -2.36
C GLU A 139 -23.92 -13.34 -1.04
N TYR A 140 -23.02 -12.35 -1.10
CA TYR A 140 -22.39 -11.73 0.07
C TYR A 140 -23.07 -10.43 0.51
N LEU A 141 -24.05 -9.92 -0.24
CA LEU A 141 -24.70 -8.64 0.04
C LEU A 141 -25.74 -8.71 1.16
N ALA A 142 -26.27 -9.91 1.46
CA ALA A 142 -27.21 -10.07 2.56
C ALA A 142 -26.53 -9.72 3.91
N PRO A 143 -27.22 -9.07 4.86
CA PRO A 143 -26.64 -8.66 6.14
C PRO A 143 -26.02 -9.81 6.93
N ASP A 144 -26.67 -10.97 6.91
CA ASP A 144 -26.31 -12.21 7.60
C ASP A 144 -25.35 -13.11 6.82
N ALA A 145 -25.16 -12.86 5.51
CA ALA A 145 -24.20 -13.62 4.73
C ALA A 145 -22.77 -13.43 5.29
N PRO A 146 -21.89 -14.44 5.22
CA PRO A 146 -20.49 -14.25 5.54
C PRO A 146 -19.85 -13.20 4.62
N PHE A 147 -18.76 -12.59 5.05
CA PHE A 147 -17.92 -11.78 4.15
C PHE A 147 -17.10 -12.73 3.26
N PRO A 148 -16.88 -12.42 1.96
CA PRO A 148 -16.08 -13.28 1.09
C PRO A 148 -14.65 -13.45 1.61
N ALA A 149 -14.07 -14.61 1.33
CA ALA A 149 -12.66 -14.88 1.61
C ALA A 149 -11.75 -13.93 0.81
N ALA A 150 -10.56 -13.63 1.34
CA ALA A 150 -9.62 -12.70 0.72
C ALA A 150 -9.18 -13.18 -0.68
N GLU A 151 -9.06 -14.49 -0.87
CA GLU A 151 -8.72 -15.13 -2.14
C GLU A 151 -9.77 -14.85 -3.22
N LYS A 152 -11.06 -14.80 -2.85
CA LYS A 152 -12.16 -14.47 -3.77
C LYS A 152 -12.06 -13.00 -4.20
N LEU A 153 -11.84 -12.09 -3.25
CA LEU A 153 -11.68 -10.66 -3.56
C LEU A 153 -10.43 -10.39 -4.39
N GLY A 154 -9.29 -10.95 -4.02
CA GLY A 154 -8.05 -10.82 -4.77
C GLY A 154 -8.17 -11.41 -6.18
N SER A 155 -8.86 -12.55 -6.35
CA SER A 155 -9.11 -13.14 -7.68
C SER A 155 -10.04 -12.27 -8.53
N LEU A 156 -11.12 -11.76 -7.94
CA LEU A 156 -12.02 -10.83 -8.62
C LEU A 156 -11.28 -9.55 -9.02
N ALA A 157 -10.45 -9.00 -8.15
CA ALA A 157 -9.63 -7.82 -8.44
C ALA A 157 -8.72 -8.01 -9.64
N ARG A 158 -8.03 -9.17 -9.71
CA ARG A 158 -7.20 -9.50 -10.88
C ARG A 158 -8.03 -9.61 -12.14
N LEU A 159 -9.18 -10.28 -12.09
CA LEU A 159 -10.10 -10.40 -13.23
C LEU A 159 -10.61 -9.03 -13.71
N GLN A 160 -11.00 -8.15 -12.80
CA GLN A 160 -11.43 -6.80 -13.15
C GLN A 160 -10.26 -6.00 -13.74
N CYS A 161 -9.04 -6.14 -13.22
CA CYS A 161 -7.88 -5.50 -13.83
C CYS A 161 -7.63 -5.94 -15.28
N GLU A 162 -7.81 -7.22 -15.61
CA GLU A 162 -7.73 -7.71 -17.00
C GLU A 162 -8.83 -7.11 -17.90
N ALA A 163 -10.01 -6.84 -17.34
CA ALA A 163 -11.13 -6.25 -18.09
C ALA A 163 -10.96 -4.75 -18.35
N TYR A 164 -10.42 -4.00 -17.39
CA TYR A 164 -10.35 -2.52 -17.45
C TYR A 164 -8.97 -1.97 -17.81
N PHE A 165 -7.91 -2.76 -17.68
CA PHE A 165 -6.56 -2.33 -17.99
C PHE A 165 -5.92 -3.26 -19.03
N ARG A 166 -5.04 -2.68 -19.85
CA ARG A 166 -4.17 -3.47 -20.72
C ARG A 166 -3.03 -4.07 -19.89
N MET A 167 -3.25 -5.24 -19.32
CA MET A 167 -2.30 -5.93 -18.44
C MET A 167 -1.20 -6.65 -19.23
N ASP A 168 -1.45 -7.01 -20.49
CA ASP A 168 -0.45 -7.63 -21.35
C ASP A 168 0.77 -6.73 -21.58
N GLY A 169 1.95 -7.27 -21.30
CA GLY A 169 3.22 -6.54 -21.41
C GLY A 169 3.44 -5.47 -20.34
N MET A 170 2.53 -5.32 -19.38
CA MET A 170 2.72 -4.42 -18.24
C MET A 170 3.81 -4.93 -17.30
N ALA A 171 4.61 -4.01 -16.78
CA ALA A 171 5.64 -4.32 -15.81
C ALA A 171 5.07 -4.94 -14.52
N LEU A 172 5.78 -5.87 -13.90
CA LEU A 172 5.30 -6.57 -12.68
C LEU A 172 5.08 -5.57 -11.53
N ASP A 173 5.97 -4.58 -11.43
CA ASP A 173 5.88 -3.47 -10.47
C ASP A 173 4.59 -2.64 -10.63
N ASP A 174 4.05 -2.50 -11.84
CA ASP A 174 2.80 -1.76 -12.08
C ASP A 174 1.58 -2.67 -11.89
N LYS A 175 1.68 -3.95 -12.29
CA LYS A 175 0.61 -4.94 -12.12
C LYS A 175 0.21 -5.11 -10.66
N ILE A 176 1.19 -5.26 -9.77
CA ILE A 176 0.94 -5.45 -8.33
C ILE A 176 0.18 -4.25 -7.75
N LEU A 177 0.55 -3.03 -8.11
CA LEU A 177 -0.11 -1.80 -7.63
C LEU A 177 -1.55 -1.70 -8.13
N LYS A 178 -1.82 -2.05 -9.39
CA LYS A 178 -3.18 -2.07 -9.95
C LYS A 178 -4.07 -3.11 -9.26
N TRP A 179 -3.54 -4.31 -9.01
CA TRP A 179 -4.28 -5.35 -8.33
C TRP A 179 -4.71 -4.92 -6.91
N ILE A 180 -3.79 -4.32 -6.14
CA ILE A 180 -4.07 -3.81 -4.79
C ILE A 180 -5.12 -2.68 -4.82
N ASP A 181 -4.99 -1.72 -5.76
CA ASP A 181 -5.97 -0.62 -5.91
C ASP A 181 -7.36 -1.15 -6.28
N MET A 182 -7.42 -2.15 -7.17
CA MET A 182 -8.69 -2.77 -7.57
C MET A 182 -9.33 -3.60 -6.45
N GLU A 183 -8.56 -4.42 -5.74
CA GLU A 183 -9.06 -5.18 -4.58
C GLU A 183 -9.66 -4.23 -3.54
N TYR A 184 -8.97 -3.13 -3.28
CA TYR A 184 -9.44 -2.10 -2.39
C TYR A 184 -10.78 -1.49 -2.81
N ARG A 185 -10.93 -1.13 -4.10
CA ARG A 185 -12.19 -0.61 -4.65
C ARG A 185 -13.34 -1.60 -4.47
N ILE A 186 -13.10 -2.87 -4.80
CA ILE A 186 -14.11 -3.94 -4.67
C ILE A 186 -14.51 -4.12 -3.22
N PHE A 187 -13.54 -4.15 -2.31
CA PHE A 187 -13.81 -4.28 -0.87
C PHE A 187 -14.69 -3.13 -0.37
N ARG A 188 -14.36 -1.87 -0.72
CA ARG A 188 -15.14 -0.70 -0.28
C ARG A 188 -16.56 -0.72 -0.83
N TRP A 189 -16.69 -1.07 -2.11
CA TRP A 189 -17.98 -1.23 -2.76
C TRP A 189 -18.87 -2.26 -2.04
N LEU A 190 -18.28 -3.40 -1.65
CA LEU A 190 -18.97 -4.45 -0.93
C LEU A 190 -19.30 -4.05 0.51
N GLU A 191 -18.34 -3.49 1.23
CA GLU A 191 -18.49 -3.08 2.62
C GLU A 191 -19.62 -2.05 2.80
N GLY A 192 -19.65 -1.00 1.97
CA GLY A 192 -20.69 0.02 2.01
C GLY A 192 -22.08 -0.55 1.75
N ARG A 193 -22.23 -1.45 0.77
CA ARG A 193 -23.53 -2.06 0.42
C ARG A 193 -23.99 -3.07 1.46
N LYS A 194 -23.08 -3.92 1.95
CA LYS A 194 -23.39 -4.95 2.95
C LYS A 194 -23.87 -4.32 4.26
N TYR A 195 -23.19 -3.26 4.70
CA TYR A 195 -23.48 -2.63 5.98
C TYR A 195 -24.43 -1.43 5.90
N GLY A 196 -24.80 -0.97 4.70
CA GLY A 196 -25.73 0.14 4.50
C GLY A 196 -27.10 -0.07 5.16
N ALA A 197 -27.55 -1.31 5.32
CA ALA A 197 -28.80 -1.60 6.05
C ALA A 197 -28.70 -1.24 7.54
N TYR A 198 -27.57 -1.53 8.19
CA TYR A 198 -27.34 -1.23 9.61
C TYR A 198 -27.23 0.27 9.87
N LEU A 199 -26.70 1.03 8.91
CA LEU A 199 -26.64 2.50 8.99
C LEU A 199 -28.04 3.13 9.04
N ASN A 200 -29.02 2.54 8.35
CA ASN A 200 -30.38 3.06 8.28
C ASN A 200 -31.31 2.54 9.39
N GLN A 201 -31.16 1.26 9.77
CA GLN A 201 -32.05 0.59 10.71
C GLN A 201 -31.59 0.71 12.17
N GLY A 202 -30.32 1.00 12.39
CA GLY A 202 -29.70 1.03 13.71
C GLY A 202 -29.46 -0.37 14.29
N PHE A 203 -29.05 -0.41 15.55
CA PHE A 203 -28.71 -1.65 16.26
C PHE A 203 -29.71 -1.92 17.39
N PRO A 204 -30.11 -3.19 17.61
CA PRO A 204 -31.00 -3.54 18.72
C PRO A 204 -30.39 -3.21 20.09
N THR A 205 -29.08 -3.44 20.24
CA THR A 205 -28.34 -3.14 21.48
C THR A 205 -27.01 -2.44 21.18
N LEU A 206 -26.45 -1.80 22.21
CA LEU A 206 -25.09 -1.25 22.17
C LEU A 206 -24.05 -2.34 21.89
N GLU A 207 -24.24 -3.54 22.42
CA GLU A 207 -23.30 -4.66 22.25
C GLU A 207 -23.28 -5.13 20.79
N ASP A 208 -24.44 -5.21 20.12
CA ASP A 208 -24.51 -5.58 18.70
C ASP A 208 -23.72 -4.60 17.83
N MET A 209 -23.81 -3.29 18.14
CA MET A 209 -23.05 -2.25 17.46
C MET A 209 -21.54 -2.42 17.66
N ILE A 210 -21.09 -2.66 18.90
CA ILE A 210 -19.68 -2.84 19.24
C ILE A 210 -19.12 -4.09 18.55
N GLN A 211 -19.82 -5.21 18.62
CA GLN A 211 -19.39 -6.48 18.02
C GLN A 211 -19.26 -6.37 16.50
N LEU A 212 -20.22 -5.73 15.83
CA LEU A 212 -20.13 -5.51 14.39
C LEU A 212 -18.96 -4.57 14.05
N SER A 213 -18.78 -3.49 14.81
CA SER A 213 -17.68 -2.53 14.60
C SER A 213 -16.31 -3.19 14.73
N LEU A 214 -16.11 -4.01 15.77
CA LEU A 214 -14.87 -4.78 15.95
C LEU A 214 -14.65 -5.79 14.82
N THR A 215 -15.72 -6.44 14.37
CA THR A 215 -15.67 -7.37 13.23
C THR A 215 -15.22 -6.66 11.95
N ILE A 216 -15.73 -5.45 11.69
CA ILE A 216 -15.35 -4.62 10.54
C ILE A 216 -13.88 -4.17 10.65
N LEU A 217 -13.46 -3.61 11.79
CA LEU A 217 -12.10 -3.13 11.99
C LEU A 217 -11.06 -4.25 11.88
N ASN A 218 -11.31 -5.40 12.53
CA ASN A 218 -10.42 -6.56 12.44
C ASN A 218 -10.30 -7.09 11.01
N ARG A 219 -11.38 -7.04 10.23
CA ARG A 219 -11.34 -7.42 8.81
C ARG A 219 -10.48 -6.47 7.99
N ARG A 220 -10.64 -5.16 8.17
CA ARG A 220 -9.82 -4.14 7.48
C ARG A 220 -8.33 -4.32 7.80
N LYS A 221 -8.00 -4.64 9.06
CA LYS A 221 -6.64 -4.98 9.51
C LYS A 221 -6.06 -6.21 8.81
N SER A 222 -6.80 -7.32 8.79
CA SER A 222 -6.36 -8.57 8.16
C SER A 222 -6.16 -8.42 6.64
N ARG A 223 -7.06 -7.70 5.98
CA ARG A 223 -7.07 -7.52 4.51
C ARG A 223 -5.77 -6.91 3.99
N ALA A 224 -5.30 -5.81 4.58
CA ALA A 224 -4.17 -5.05 4.01
C ALA A 224 -2.88 -5.88 3.93
N GLY A 225 -2.57 -6.67 4.97
CA GLY A 225 -1.40 -7.55 4.98
C GLY A 225 -1.62 -8.79 4.11
N TYR A 226 -2.67 -9.55 4.40
CA TYR A 226 -2.90 -10.84 3.75
C TYR A 226 -3.23 -10.71 2.25
N GLY A 227 -3.97 -9.67 1.86
CA GLY A 227 -4.26 -9.37 0.45
C GLY A 227 -2.98 -9.10 -0.37
N LEU A 228 -1.99 -8.42 0.23
CA LEU A 228 -0.70 -8.18 -0.42
C LEU A 228 0.07 -9.49 -0.67
N GLU A 229 0.12 -10.37 0.32
CA GLU A 229 0.72 -11.71 0.17
C GLU A 229 0.01 -12.53 -0.93
N LEU A 230 -1.32 -12.52 -0.97
CA LEU A 230 -2.10 -13.22 -2.00
C LEU A 230 -1.79 -12.69 -3.41
N HIS A 231 -1.65 -11.37 -3.56
CA HIS A 231 -1.30 -10.77 -4.85
C HIS A 231 0.13 -11.10 -5.29
N LEU A 232 1.09 -11.09 -4.36
CA LEU A 232 2.46 -11.52 -4.65
C LEU A 232 2.52 -13.01 -5.02
N SER A 233 1.82 -13.87 -4.28
CA SER A 233 1.70 -15.31 -4.58
C SER A 233 1.16 -15.56 -5.99
N ALA A 234 0.06 -14.89 -6.37
CA ALA A 234 -0.49 -14.98 -7.71
C ALA A 234 0.48 -14.46 -8.79
N LEU A 235 1.23 -13.41 -8.49
CA LEU A 235 2.23 -12.84 -9.40
C LEU A 235 3.41 -13.80 -9.62
N PHE A 236 3.96 -14.37 -8.54
CA PHE A 236 5.04 -15.36 -8.61
C PHE A 236 4.63 -16.62 -9.36
N ALA A 237 3.41 -17.13 -9.09
CA ALA A 237 2.85 -18.26 -9.82
C ALA A 237 2.70 -17.95 -11.33
N SER A 238 2.25 -16.74 -11.68
CA SER A 238 2.15 -16.32 -13.09
C SER A 238 3.51 -16.20 -13.79
N CYS A 239 4.58 -15.99 -13.02
CA CYS A 239 5.96 -15.98 -13.51
C CYS A 239 6.61 -17.38 -13.54
N GLY A 240 5.87 -18.43 -13.15
CA GLY A 240 6.37 -19.80 -13.12
C GLY A 240 7.36 -20.10 -12.00
N LEU A 241 7.40 -19.28 -10.93
CA LEU A 241 8.32 -19.50 -9.81
C LEU A 241 7.83 -20.63 -8.91
N ALA A 242 8.74 -21.49 -8.48
CA ALA A 242 8.50 -22.40 -7.36
C ALA A 242 8.68 -21.65 -6.04
N PHE A 243 7.70 -21.76 -5.14
CA PHE A 243 7.78 -21.17 -3.80
C PHE A 243 6.90 -21.91 -2.80
N SER A 244 7.17 -21.69 -1.52
CA SER A 244 6.28 -22.05 -0.42
C SER A 244 5.88 -20.79 0.34
N SER A 245 4.57 -20.54 0.41
CA SER A 245 4.00 -19.51 1.29
C SER A 245 3.74 -20.08 2.68
N GLN A 246 4.00 -19.30 3.74
CA GLN A 246 3.81 -19.74 5.14
C GLN A 246 4.58 -21.02 5.52
N ALA A 247 5.74 -21.25 4.92
CA ALA A 247 6.62 -22.36 5.24
C ALA A 247 7.02 -22.34 6.72
N LYS A 248 7.19 -23.49 7.38
CA LYS A 248 7.78 -23.53 8.72
C LYS A 248 9.30 -23.60 8.64
N THR A 249 9.98 -22.64 9.26
CA THR A 249 11.44 -22.58 9.41
C THR A 249 11.84 -22.84 10.87
N GLU A 250 13.09 -22.52 11.23
CA GLU A 250 13.64 -22.71 12.57
C GLU A 250 12.75 -22.04 13.65
N GLY A 251 12.53 -22.75 14.76
CA GLY A 251 11.73 -22.23 15.87
C GLY A 251 10.22 -22.07 15.56
N SER A 252 9.69 -22.76 14.54
CA SER A 252 8.30 -22.63 14.07
C SER A 252 7.93 -21.24 13.54
N LYS A 253 8.93 -20.45 13.12
CA LYS A 253 8.71 -19.21 12.41
C LYS A 253 8.11 -19.49 11.04
N LYS A 254 7.38 -18.50 10.53
CA LYS A 254 6.62 -18.60 9.28
C LYS A 254 7.01 -17.43 8.39
N PRO A 255 8.13 -17.53 7.64
CA PRO A 255 8.40 -16.62 6.54
C PRO A 255 7.19 -16.52 5.61
N ASP A 256 6.98 -15.32 5.06
CA ASP A 256 5.91 -15.09 4.10
C ASP A 256 6.16 -15.91 2.83
N PHE A 257 7.38 -15.87 2.29
CA PHE A 257 7.81 -16.68 1.14
C PHE A 257 9.21 -17.27 1.29
N ILE A 258 9.33 -18.54 0.92
CA ILE A 258 10.60 -19.26 0.73
C ILE A 258 10.66 -19.82 -0.69
N PHE A 259 11.79 -19.62 -1.35
CA PHE A 259 12.08 -20.11 -2.69
C PHE A 259 13.29 -21.06 -2.66
N PRO A 260 13.28 -22.17 -3.41
CA PRO A 260 12.17 -22.64 -4.25
C PRO A 260 11.07 -23.39 -3.50
N SER A 261 11.37 -23.98 -2.33
CA SER A 261 10.35 -24.64 -1.51
C SER A 261 10.78 -24.78 -0.04
N GLN A 262 9.81 -25.09 0.83
CA GLN A 262 10.09 -25.45 2.21
C GLN A 262 10.94 -26.74 2.31
N GLN A 263 10.74 -27.69 1.40
CA GLN A 263 11.48 -28.95 1.38
C GLN A 263 12.96 -28.70 1.09
N ASP A 264 13.25 -27.87 0.08
CA ASP A 264 14.62 -27.49 -0.26
C ASP A 264 15.28 -26.66 0.87
N TYR A 265 14.50 -25.82 1.55
CA TYR A 265 14.97 -25.12 2.75
C TYR A 265 15.22 -26.05 3.94
N ALA A 266 14.50 -27.15 4.06
CA ALA A 266 14.72 -28.12 5.14
C ALA A 266 15.89 -29.08 4.85
N ASP A 267 16.24 -29.26 3.59
CA ASP A 267 17.33 -30.15 3.14
C ASP A 267 18.71 -29.52 3.38
N PRO A 268 19.53 -30.07 4.31
CA PRO A 268 20.87 -29.55 4.60
C PRO A 268 21.82 -29.61 3.40
N ASP A 269 21.60 -30.54 2.46
CA ASP A 269 22.45 -30.74 1.28
C ASP A 269 22.07 -29.79 0.14
N PHE A 270 20.89 -29.16 0.20
CA PHE A 270 20.49 -28.15 -0.76
C PHE A 270 21.36 -26.88 -0.60
N PRO A 271 21.94 -26.31 -1.66
CA PRO A 271 22.83 -25.15 -1.54
C PRO A 271 22.12 -23.90 -0.99
N ALA A 272 22.62 -23.36 0.13
CA ALA A 272 22.07 -22.15 0.73
C ALA A 272 22.07 -20.93 -0.21
N THR A 273 23.02 -20.86 -1.15
CA THR A 273 23.12 -19.82 -2.19
C THR A 273 21.95 -19.82 -3.18
N ARG A 274 21.20 -20.93 -3.26
CA ARG A 274 20.01 -21.07 -4.11
C ARG A 274 18.71 -20.81 -3.34
N LEU A 275 18.76 -20.74 -2.02
CA LEU A 275 17.61 -20.40 -1.21
C LEU A 275 17.39 -18.88 -1.24
N THR A 276 16.12 -18.47 -1.30
CA THR A 276 15.75 -17.06 -1.20
C THR A 276 14.58 -16.90 -0.25
N PHE A 277 14.67 -15.88 0.62
CA PHE A 277 13.62 -15.47 1.55
C PHE A 277 13.07 -14.14 1.08
N LEU A 278 11.74 -13.99 1.13
CA LEU A 278 11.07 -12.70 0.99
C LEU A 278 10.06 -12.51 2.11
N GLY A 279 10.32 -11.52 2.97
CA GLY A 279 9.33 -10.98 3.90
C GLY A 279 8.47 -9.92 3.22
N VAL A 280 7.24 -9.75 3.67
CA VAL A 280 6.27 -8.82 3.11
C VAL A 280 5.73 -7.92 4.21
N LYS A 281 5.88 -6.61 4.03
CA LYS A 281 5.34 -5.61 4.95
C LYS A 281 4.74 -4.45 4.17
N THR A 282 3.47 -4.14 4.41
CA THR A 282 2.81 -2.98 3.81
C THR A 282 3.55 -1.68 4.17
N THR A 283 3.98 -1.56 5.42
CA THR A 283 4.83 -0.50 5.98
C THR A 283 5.97 -1.15 6.79
N CYS A 284 7.20 -0.63 6.73
CA CYS A 284 8.39 -1.27 7.30
C CYS A 284 8.96 -0.65 8.58
N LYS A 285 8.77 0.66 8.80
CA LYS A 285 9.29 1.50 9.93
C LYS A 285 10.20 0.75 10.91
N ASP A 286 9.77 0.35 12.10
CA ASP A 286 10.68 -0.31 13.07
C ASP A 286 10.57 -1.83 13.02
N ARG A 287 9.52 -2.37 12.40
CA ARG A 287 9.21 -3.82 12.40
C ARG A 287 9.97 -4.64 11.38
N TRP A 288 10.70 -4.04 10.44
CA TRP A 288 11.51 -4.80 9.49
C TRP A 288 12.52 -5.74 10.17
N ARG A 289 12.99 -5.40 11.38
CA ARG A 289 13.94 -6.21 12.16
C ARG A 289 13.41 -7.62 12.49
N GLN A 290 12.09 -7.80 12.50
CA GLN A 290 11.44 -9.09 12.79
C GLN A 290 11.86 -10.18 11.79
N ILE A 291 12.06 -9.82 10.52
CA ILE A 291 12.39 -10.77 9.44
C ILE A 291 13.78 -11.38 9.58
N LEU A 292 14.70 -10.69 10.29
CA LEU A 292 16.11 -11.08 10.36
C LEU A 292 16.30 -12.48 10.93
N SER A 293 15.37 -12.89 11.79
CA SER A 293 15.44 -14.15 12.52
C SER A 293 14.61 -15.27 11.91
N GLU A 294 13.96 -15.06 10.75
CA GLU A 294 12.96 -15.98 10.20
C GLU A 294 13.52 -17.12 9.33
N ALA A 295 14.79 -17.06 8.89
CA ALA A 295 15.35 -18.07 8.00
C ALA A 295 16.88 -18.17 8.10
N ASP A 296 17.41 -18.81 9.12
CA ASP A 296 18.84 -18.75 9.48
C ASP A 296 19.80 -19.20 8.35
N ARG A 297 19.37 -20.10 7.45
CA ARG A 297 20.20 -20.55 6.31
C ARG A 297 20.44 -19.48 5.24
N ILE A 298 19.64 -18.42 5.22
CA ILE A 298 19.65 -17.39 4.17
C ILE A 298 20.22 -16.11 4.74
N GLU A 299 21.42 -15.72 4.31
CA GLU A 299 22.10 -14.52 4.82
C GLU A 299 21.39 -13.23 4.39
N THR A 300 21.09 -13.08 3.10
CA THR A 300 20.41 -11.89 2.57
C THR A 300 18.89 -12.01 2.71
N LYS A 301 18.27 -11.10 3.46
CA LYS A 301 16.82 -11.05 3.64
C LYS A 301 16.19 -10.10 2.65
N HIS A 302 15.39 -10.58 1.71
CA HIS A 302 14.59 -9.68 0.89
C HIS A 302 13.36 -9.22 1.67
N LEU A 303 13.01 -7.95 1.55
CA LEU A 303 11.82 -7.37 2.17
C LEU A 303 11.02 -6.59 1.13
N PHE A 304 9.84 -7.08 0.77
CA PHE A 304 8.90 -6.36 -0.07
C PHE A 304 8.13 -5.32 0.74
N THR A 305 8.02 -4.10 0.22
CA THR A 305 7.17 -3.06 0.82
C THR A 305 6.52 -2.09 -0.15
N LEU A 306 5.37 -1.55 0.29
CA LEU A 306 4.64 -0.46 -0.37
C LEU A 306 4.95 0.90 0.27
N GLN A 307 5.80 0.95 1.31
CA GLN A 307 6.14 2.19 2.00
C GLN A 307 6.79 3.20 1.04
N GLN A 308 6.22 4.40 0.98
CA GLN A 308 6.68 5.47 0.12
C GLN A 308 7.76 6.30 0.83
N GLY A 309 9.00 5.81 0.78
CA GLY A 309 10.17 6.48 1.33
C GLY A 309 10.56 5.98 2.71
N ILE A 310 11.87 5.86 2.91
CA ILE A 310 12.55 5.43 4.13
C ILE A 310 13.76 6.37 4.33
N SER A 311 14.06 6.74 5.57
CA SER A 311 15.18 7.64 5.87
C SER A 311 16.53 7.01 5.48
N ARG A 312 17.55 7.85 5.24
CA ARG A 312 18.89 7.34 4.91
C ARG A 312 19.50 6.51 6.03
N SER A 313 19.32 6.94 7.28
CA SER A 313 19.80 6.20 8.45
C SER A 313 19.17 4.81 8.51
N GLN A 314 17.86 4.71 8.33
CA GLN A 314 17.15 3.43 8.36
C GLN A 314 17.54 2.54 7.16
N LEU A 315 17.73 3.10 5.96
CA LEU A 315 18.23 2.34 4.81
C LEU A 315 19.64 1.79 5.06
N ALA A 316 20.50 2.57 5.71
CA ALA A 316 21.85 2.13 6.08
C ALA A 316 21.80 1.00 7.10
N GLU A 317 20.94 1.10 8.13
CA GLU A 317 20.73 0.04 9.12
C GLU A 317 20.22 -1.25 8.49
N MET A 318 19.25 -1.15 7.57
CA MET A 318 18.74 -2.30 6.81
C MET A 318 19.86 -2.98 6.01
N LYS A 319 20.68 -2.19 5.31
CA LYS A 319 21.80 -2.69 4.51
C LYS A 319 22.86 -3.37 5.39
N GLU A 320 23.21 -2.78 6.52
CA GLU A 320 24.16 -3.35 7.48
C GLU A 320 23.66 -4.68 8.07
N ALA A 321 22.35 -4.80 8.28
CA ALA A 321 21.71 -6.02 8.74
C ALA A 321 21.46 -7.07 7.64
N GLY A 322 21.94 -6.86 6.41
CA GLY A 322 21.78 -7.81 5.30
C GLY A 322 20.38 -7.82 4.66
N VAL A 323 19.61 -6.74 4.79
CA VAL A 323 18.28 -6.61 4.20
C VAL A 323 18.34 -5.96 2.81
N GLN A 324 17.82 -6.65 1.81
CA GLN A 324 17.61 -6.13 0.45
C GLN A 324 16.15 -5.70 0.29
N LEU A 325 15.92 -4.39 0.19
CA LEU A 325 14.58 -3.87 -0.04
C LEU A 325 14.13 -4.13 -1.48
N VAL A 326 12.92 -4.68 -1.60
CA VAL A 326 12.18 -4.88 -2.85
C VAL A 326 11.00 -3.90 -2.85
N VAL A 327 11.02 -2.92 -3.75
CA VAL A 327 10.02 -1.85 -3.79
C VAL A 327 9.52 -1.69 -5.22
N PRO A 328 8.21 -1.51 -5.45
CA PRO A 328 7.69 -1.20 -6.77
C PRO A 328 8.42 -0.01 -7.41
N ARG A 329 8.90 -0.20 -8.65
CA ARG A 329 9.63 0.83 -9.41
C ARG A 329 9.01 2.24 -9.39
N PRO A 330 7.67 2.43 -9.48
CA PRO A 330 7.06 3.77 -9.40
C PRO A 330 7.35 4.52 -8.09
N TYR A 331 7.66 3.82 -7.00
CA TYR A 331 7.95 4.42 -5.69
C TYR A 331 9.43 4.74 -5.48
N HIS A 332 10.36 4.21 -6.28
CA HIS A 332 11.80 4.45 -6.10
C HIS A 332 12.16 5.95 -6.10
N ARG A 333 11.44 6.76 -6.90
CA ARG A 333 11.63 8.21 -6.94
C ARG A 333 11.33 8.92 -5.62
N LEU A 334 10.60 8.28 -4.71
CA LEU A 334 10.25 8.80 -3.38
C LEU A 334 11.33 8.50 -2.33
N PHE A 335 12.33 7.68 -2.68
CA PHE A 335 13.47 7.40 -1.82
C PHE A 335 14.61 8.41 -2.05
N PRO A 336 15.50 8.57 -1.05
CA PRO A 336 16.73 9.36 -1.17
C PRO A 336 17.56 8.99 -2.41
N GLU A 337 17.97 9.99 -3.19
CA GLU A 337 18.53 9.81 -4.54
C GLU A 337 19.75 8.89 -4.61
N LYS A 338 20.66 8.97 -3.62
CA LYS A 338 21.91 8.19 -3.63
C LYS A 338 21.67 6.71 -3.35
N GLU A 339 20.60 6.41 -2.61
CA GLU A 339 20.23 5.09 -2.14
C GLU A 339 19.30 4.36 -3.12
N ARG A 340 18.68 5.06 -4.09
CA ARG A 340 17.79 4.45 -5.11
C ARG A 340 18.43 3.30 -5.88
N LYS A 341 19.74 3.36 -6.11
CA LYS A 341 20.51 2.31 -6.81
C LYS A 341 20.64 1.02 -6.01
N ASP A 342 20.46 1.08 -4.69
CA ASP A 342 20.52 -0.06 -3.79
C ASP A 342 19.15 -0.74 -3.63
N LEU A 343 18.08 -0.14 -4.18
CA LEU A 343 16.73 -0.72 -4.18
C LEU A 343 16.58 -1.74 -5.29
N MET A 344 15.89 -2.84 -5.00
CA MET A 344 15.51 -3.85 -5.97
C MET A 344 14.06 -3.60 -6.41
N THR A 345 13.76 -3.73 -7.71
CA THR A 345 12.39 -3.74 -8.21
C THR A 345 11.77 -5.13 -8.04
N LEU A 346 10.44 -5.24 -8.07
CA LEU A 346 9.79 -6.55 -8.05
C LEU A 346 10.19 -7.39 -9.27
N GLU A 347 10.31 -6.77 -10.44
CA GLU A 347 10.85 -7.45 -11.62
C GLU A 347 12.28 -7.96 -11.45
N ALA A 348 13.17 -7.18 -10.83
CA ALA A 348 14.56 -7.59 -10.62
C ALA A 348 14.62 -8.78 -9.66
N PHE A 349 13.82 -8.76 -8.60
CA PHE A 349 13.68 -9.88 -7.67
C PHE A 349 13.22 -11.17 -8.36
N VAL A 350 12.18 -11.10 -9.19
CA VAL A 350 11.69 -12.26 -9.96
C VAL A 350 12.77 -12.80 -10.89
N ARG A 351 13.50 -11.93 -11.60
CA ARG A 351 14.62 -12.35 -12.47
C ARG A 351 15.76 -13.00 -11.70
N GLU A 352 16.06 -12.52 -10.49
CA GLU A 352 17.08 -13.12 -9.64
C GLU A 352 16.70 -14.58 -9.29
N ILE A 353 15.46 -14.82 -8.86
CA ILE A 353 14.98 -16.18 -8.56
C ILE A 353 15.07 -17.08 -9.80
N GLN A 354 14.56 -16.62 -10.95
CA GLN A 354 14.62 -17.39 -12.21
C GLN A 354 16.06 -17.74 -12.61
N SER A 355 17.02 -16.86 -12.33
CA SER A 355 18.43 -17.13 -12.59
C SER A 355 19.00 -18.25 -11.70
N LYS A 356 18.58 -18.33 -10.44
CA LYS A 356 18.96 -19.39 -9.48
C LYS A 356 18.33 -20.74 -9.82
N ASP A 357 17.13 -20.73 -10.42
CA ASP A 357 16.46 -21.94 -10.91
C ASP A 357 17.10 -22.45 -12.22
N SER A 358 17.44 -21.55 -13.14
CA SER A 358 18.04 -21.92 -14.43
C SER A 358 19.42 -22.57 -14.29
N GLN A 359 20.18 -22.22 -13.24
CA GLN A 359 21.45 -22.87 -12.94
C GLN A 359 21.29 -24.37 -12.64
N GLU A 360 20.12 -24.82 -12.17
CA GLU A 360 19.86 -26.24 -11.92
C GLU A 360 19.80 -27.09 -13.18
N MET A 361 19.25 -26.55 -14.26
CA MET A 361 19.14 -27.27 -15.55
C MET A 361 20.49 -27.46 -16.25
N LEU A 362 21.53 -26.73 -15.83
CA LEU A 362 22.89 -26.88 -16.36
C LEU A 362 23.72 -27.94 -15.62
N PHE A 363 23.30 -28.34 -14.42
CA PHE A 363 24.00 -29.31 -13.57
C PHE A 363 23.23 -30.64 -13.40
N ARG A 364 22.00 -30.74 -13.90
CA ARG A 364 21.30 -32.01 -14.18
C ARG A 364 21.56 -32.42 -15.62
#